data_AF-A0A959QIQ2-F1
#
_entry.id   AF-A0A959QIQ2-F1
#
_cell.length_a   1.000
_cell.length_b   1.000
_cell.length_c   1.000
_cell.angle_alpha   90.00
_cell.angle_beta   90.00
_cell.angle_gamma   90.00
#
_symmetry.space_group_name_H-M   'P 1'
#
loop_
_entity.id
_entity.type
_entity.pdbx_description
1 polymer ?
#
loop_
_entity_poly.entity_id
_entity_poly.type
_entity_poly.pdbx_seq_one_letter_code
_entity_poly.pdbx_strand_id
1 'polypeptide(L)'
;MMKIIFLHLALFGSLMVASAQTANNFQQASNYILSRQGVFNQTTMQSGDLYITSSHVSSISGVEHIYLQQTVGGIDVLNGVGSVHLDRSGKVAYGTSEFYNVDQFTIQRSKNLDHKNAIRISAAFLQIEDQGDINMLLDEGSVFEKQVFSNTSISTRDIVTKLVYVPIGQNLVLSIEVFIDNPEDGKMWLLYVNSQTGEIAKTIKLTSECDFGDRSTFQPKKLIVENSLKGSQLNGELNEDYFVSNSYLVYPIPLEAPNEGPQSIVVAPWTLNSAASPYGWHDTNGMSGAEYTITRGNNVYASEDQDNNDIAGFSPDGGANLEFNFPVDTSMLPTTYISGSVTNLFYMNNIMHDVIYNYGFDEVAGNFQANNYGKGGVDNDYVLADALDGSGTDNANFSTPPDGSRPRMQMYRWTTGLIRLTINAPAQVAGTYTVSGADFNPMAATVTGDVVLSDPSNGCTPFSNAAAVNGKIAMIDRGDCAFVAKVDSAIAAGATGVIICNHTAGAGVITMGGMGTKSIPAVMLSYEDCQLLKPLIGSGLNATITIKPLTERDSDLDNG
;
A
#
# COMPACT_ATOMS: atom_id res chain seq x y z
N MET A 1 17.35 16.50 57.56
CA MET A 1 15.96 16.08 57.33
C MET A 1 15.12 17.22 56.71
N MET A 2 15.64 17.94 55.69
CA MET A 2 14.94 19.11 55.10
C MET A 2 15.40 19.42 53.65
N LYS A 3 15.71 18.38 52.86
CA LYS A 3 16.05 18.50 51.42
C LYS A 3 15.35 17.49 50.50
N ILE A 4 14.46 16.63 51.04
CA ILE A 4 13.71 15.62 50.27
C ILE A 4 12.27 16.08 49.94
N ILE A 5 11.81 17.20 50.50
CA ILE A 5 10.41 17.66 50.35
C ILE A 5 10.19 18.54 49.10
N PHE A 6 11.23 19.13 48.52
CA PHE A 6 11.07 20.01 47.34
C PHE A 6 11.04 19.28 45.99
N LEU A 7 11.60 18.07 45.89
CA LEU A 7 11.61 17.29 44.64
C LEU A 7 10.30 16.53 44.41
N HIS A 8 9.55 16.22 45.48
CA HIS A 8 8.23 15.59 45.38
C HIS A 8 7.10 16.61 45.12
N LEU A 9 7.27 17.89 45.48
CA LEU A 9 6.28 18.94 45.14
C LEU A 9 6.35 19.38 43.67
N ALA A 10 7.51 19.32 43.02
CA ALA A 10 7.66 19.67 41.61
C ALA A 10 7.05 18.59 40.68
N LEU A 11 7.22 17.30 41.01
CA LEU A 11 6.64 16.18 40.27
C LEU A 11 5.13 16.04 40.48
N PHE A 12 4.63 16.29 41.70
CA PHE A 12 3.18 16.37 41.96
C PHE A 12 2.55 17.63 41.35
N GLY A 13 3.28 18.75 41.32
CA GLY A 13 2.84 19.99 40.69
C GLY A 13 2.67 19.85 39.17
N SER A 14 3.61 19.19 38.48
CA SER A 14 3.51 18.97 37.02
C SER A 14 2.39 18.00 36.63
N LEU A 15 2.15 16.93 37.42
CA LEU A 15 1.04 15.98 37.21
C LEU A 15 -0.34 16.58 37.53
N MET A 16 -0.44 17.44 38.54
CA MET A 16 -1.68 18.15 38.88
C MET A 16 -1.99 19.28 37.88
N VAL A 17 -0.97 19.98 37.37
CA VAL A 17 -1.16 21.04 36.37
C VAL A 17 -1.52 20.45 35.00
N ALA A 18 -0.91 19.33 34.59
CA ALA A 18 -1.29 18.64 33.36
C ALA A 18 -2.74 18.13 33.40
N SER A 19 -3.16 17.49 34.50
CA SER A 19 -4.55 17.02 34.65
C SER A 19 -5.56 18.17 34.77
N ALA A 20 -5.21 19.29 35.40
CA ALA A 20 -6.05 20.49 35.44
C ALA A 20 -6.15 21.20 34.07
N GLN A 21 -5.07 21.21 33.29
CA GLN A 21 -5.06 21.78 31.94
C GLN A 21 -5.91 20.94 30.99
N THR A 22 -5.73 19.60 30.98
CA THR A 22 -6.56 18.69 30.17
C THR A 22 -8.04 18.77 30.56
N ALA A 23 -8.35 18.87 31.85
CA ALA A 23 -9.73 19.05 32.32
C ALA A 23 -10.33 20.40 31.87
N ASN A 24 -9.54 21.47 31.89
CA ASN A 24 -9.95 22.80 31.39
C ASN A 24 -10.16 22.78 29.87
N ASN A 25 -9.24 22.16 29.13
CA ASN A 25 -9.31 22.01 27.67
C ASN A 25 -10.54 21.19 27.26
N PHE A 26 -10.79 20.07 27.93
CA PHE A 26 -12.00 19.28 27.72
C PHE A 26 -13.25 20.10 27.98
N GLN A 27 -13.30 20.83 29.10
CA GLN A 27 -14.44 21.65 29.43
C GLN A 27 -14.68 22.75 28.39
N GLN A 28 -13.62 23.39 27.89
CA GLN A 28 -13.74 24.42 26.86
C GLN A 28 -14.18 23.86 25.50
N ALA A 29 -13.55 22.76 25.05
CA ALA A 29 -13.89 22.11 23.81
C ALA A 29 -15.31 21.53 23.83
N SER A 30 -15.68 20.83 24.90
CA SER A 30 -17.03 20.30 25.08
C SER A 30 -18.06 21.43 25.14
N ASN A 31 -17.82 22.50 25.91
CA ASN A 31 -18.72 23.66 25.94
C ASN A 31 -18.86 24.33 24.56
N TYR A 32 -17.79 24.43 23.78
CA TYR A 32 -17.82 25.00 22.45
C TYR A 32 -18.74 24.19 21.52
N ILE A 33 -18.63 22.87 21.54
CA ILE A 33 -19.46 21.95 20.77
C ILE A 33 -20.92 22.00 21.26
N LEU A 34 -21.13 21.85 22.57
CA LEU A 34 -22.46 21.77 23.18
C LEU A 34 -23.25 23.08 23.06
N SER A 35 -22.59 24.24 23.10
CA SER A 35 -23.24 25.54 22.86
C SER A 35 -23.64 25.78 21.40
N ARG A 36 -23.14 24.95 20.47
CA ARG A 36 -23.39 25.05 19.02
C ARG A 36 -24.01 23.78 18.44
N GLN A 37 -24.76 23.02 19.24
CA GLN A 37 -25.38 21.77 18.80
C GLN A 37 -26.19 21.91 17.50
N GLY A 38 -26.94 23.01 17.33
CA GLY A 38 -27.67 23.27 16.09
C GLY A 38 -26.78 23.39 14.83
N VAL A 39 -25.54 23.85 14.98
CA VAL A 39 -24.54 23.89 13.88
C VAL A 39 -24.03 22.50 13.56
N PHE A 40 -23.92 21.64 14.58
CA PHE A 40 -23.44 20.26 14.44
C PHE A 40 -24.58 19.24 14.22
N ASN A 41 -25.80 19.72 13.93
CA ASN A 41 -27.00 18.90 13.75
C ASN A 41 -27.34 17.99 14.95
N GLN A 42 -27.02 18.44 16.16
CA GLN A 42 -27.27 17.73 17.42
C GLN A 42 -28.44 18.35 18.18
N THR A 43 -29.18 17.55 18.93
CA THR A 43 -30.36 18.01 19.71
C THR A 43 -30.28 17.75 21.20
N THR A 44 -29.60 16.70 21.64
CA THR A 44 -29.60 16.26 23.05
C THR A 44 -28.23 15.89 23.60
N MET A 45 -27.17 15.99 22.80
CA MET A 45 -25.81 15.60 23.19
C MET A 45 -25.40 16.26 24.51
N GLN A 46 -24.76 15.51 25.39
CA GLN A 46 -24.27 15.97 26.69
C GLN A 46 -22.75 15.87 26.75
N SER A 47 -22.13 16.54 27.73
CA SER A 47 -20.68 16.44 27.91
C SER A 47 -20.22 15.03 28.24
N GLY A 48 -21.08 14.19 28.84
CA GLY A 48 -20.78 12.79 29.12
C GLY A 48 -20.81 11.88 27.90
N ASP A 49 -21.30 12.38 26.75
CA ASP A 49 -21.31 11.65 25.48
C ASP A 49 -20.03 11.91 24.67
N LEU A 50 -19.09 12.70 25.19
CA LEU A 50 -17.84 13.05 24.54
C LEU A 50 -16.66 12.77 25.47
N TYR A 51 -15.52 12.35 24.91
CA TYR A 51 -14.24 12.38 25.60
C TYR A 51 -13.11 12.80 24.64
N ILE A 52 -11.99 13.26 25.19
CA ILE A 52 -10.80 13.59 24.40
C ILE A 52 -10.08 12.29 24.03
N THR A 53 -9.90 12.03 22.73
CA THR A 53 -9.05 10.94 22.25
C THR A 53 -7.59 11.33 22.24
N SER A 54 -7.30 12.54 21.79
CA SER A 54 -5.95 13.11 21.78
C SER A 54 -6.00 14.64 21.88
N SER A 55 -4.95 15.23 22.43
CA SER A 55 -4.76 16.67 22.51
C SER A 55 -3.27 16.98 22.43
N HIS A 56 -2.87 17.89 21.56
CA HIS A 56 -1.49 18.34 21.48
C HIS A 56 -1.39 19.80 21.05
N VAL A 57 -0.28 20.44 21.41
CA VAL A 57 0.04 21.79 20.94
C VAL A 57 1.06 21.67 19.82
N SER A 58 0.72 22.16 18.64
CA SER A 58 1.64 22.22 17.51
C SER A 58 2.87 23.05 17.89
N SER A 59 4.05 22.42 17.85
CA SER A 59 5.32 23.08 18.13
C SER A 59 5.62 24.25 17.17
N ILE A 60 5.06 24.19 15.96
CA ILE A 60 5.24 25.19 14.90
C ILE A 60 4.27 26.37 15.06
N SER A 61 2.98 26.07 15.08
CA SER A 61 1.94 27.11 15.05
C SER A 61 1.57 27.61 16.45
N GLY A 62 1.82 26.83 17.50
CA GLY A 62 1.33 27.07 18.85
C GLY A 62 -0.19 26.92 19.00
N VAL A 63 -0.87 26.38 17.98
CA VAL A 63 -2.28 26.00 18.05
C VAL A 63 -2.40 24.72 18.85
N GLU A 64 -3.36 24.68 19.77
CA GLU A 64 -3.73 23.47 20.48
C GLU A 64 -4.83 22.74 19.71
N HIS A 65 -4.57 21.50 19.32
CA HIS A 65 -5.49 20.62 18.63
C HIS A 65 -6.11 19.67 19.66
N ILE A 66 -7.44 19.68 19.78
CA ILE A 66 -8.19 18.81 20.69
C ILE A 66 -9.13 17.95 19.85
N TYR A 67 -9.00 16.64 19.95
CA TYR A 67 -9.80 15.65 19.23
C TYR A 67 -10.78 14.97 20.17
N LEU A 68 -12.01 14.80 19.71
CA LEU A 68 -13.15 14.34 20.51
C LEU A 68 -13.78 13.11 19.86
N GLN A 69 -14.17 12.15 20.68
CA GLN A 69 -14.93 10.97 20.26
C GLN A 69 -16.30 10.97 20.93
N GLN A 70 -17.33 10.77 20.11
CA GLN A 70 -18.70 10.57 20.54
C GLN A 70 -18.89 9.15 21.07
N THR A 71 -19.65 9.04 22.15
CA THR A 71 -20.01 7.79 22.78
C THR A 71 -21.51 7.73 23.08
N VAL A 72 -22.02 6.51 23.23
CA VAL A 72 -23.37 6.25 23.71
C VAL A 72 -23.29 5.28 24.89
N GLY A 73 -23.49 5.81 26.10
CA GLY A 73 -23.29 5.03 27.33
C GLY A 73 -21.84 4.58 27.50
N GLY A 74 -20.88 5.41 27.07
CA GLY A 74 -19.44 5.16 27.15
C GLY A 74 -18.85 4.41 25.96
N ILE A 75 -19.65 3.74 25.13
CA ILE A 75 -19.14 2.99 23.96
C ILE A 75 -18.99 3.94 22.76
N ASP A 76 -17.83 3.89 22.09
CA ASP A 76 -17.53 4.69 20.89
C ASP A 76 -18.61 4.55 19.82
N VAL A 77 -18.96 5.65 19.17
CA VAL A 77 -19.71 5.64 17.90
C VAL A 77 -18.71 5.78 16.76
N LEU A 78 -18.61 4.76 15.91
CA LEU A 78 -17.68 4.75 14.77
C LEU A 78 -17.91 5.99 13.89
N ASN A 79 -16.83 6.71 13.57
CA ASN A 79 -16.81 7.99 12.83
C ASN A 79 -17.55 9.15 13.51
N GLY A 80 -18.08 8.97 14.73
CA GLY A 80 -18.60 10.06 15.53
C GLY A 80 -17.47 10.88 16.15
N VAL A 81 -16.68 11.57 15.32
CA VAL A 81 -15.49 12.31 15.75
C VAL A 81 -15.67 13.81 15.60
N GLY A 82 -14.89 14.59 16.32
CA GLY A 82 -14.83 16.04 16.14
C GLY A 82 -13.51 16.61 16.61
N SER A 83 -13.29 17.89 16.30
CA SER A 83 -12.11 18.60 16.75
C SER A 83 -12.42 20.04 17.10
N VAL A 84 -11.67 20.56 18.07
CA VAL A 84 -11.67 21.96 18.47
C VAL A 84 -10.22 22.42 18.54
N HIS A 85 -9.94 23.59 17.98
CA HIS A 85 -8.59 24.13 17.86
C HIS A 85 -8.51 25.48 18.57
N LEU A 86 -7.59 25.60 19.52
CA LEU A 86 -7.37 26.82 20.29
C LEU A 86 -6.15 27.57 19.75
N ASP A 87 -6.27 28.88 19.57
CA ASP A 87 -5.12 29.72 19.24
C ASP A 87 -4.14 29.83 20.43
N ARG A 88 -3.00 30.48 20.22
CA ARG A 88 -1.96 30.68 21.26
C ARG A 88 -2.45 31.41 22.52
N SER A 89 -3.59 32.10 22.46
CA SER A 89 -4.19 32.77 23.62
C SER A 89 -5.15 31.87 24.40
N GLY A 90 -5.35 30.63 23.94
CA GLY A 90 -6.32 29.68 24.51
C GLY A 90 -7.75 29.92 24.05
N LYS A 91 -7.96 30.71 22.99
CA LYS A 91 -9.30 30.98 22.45
C LYS A 91 -9.61 30.03 21.30
N VAL A 92 -10.85 29.53 21.24
CA VAL A 92 -11.28 28.69 20.12
C VAL A 92 -11.18 29.46 18.80
N ALA A 93 -10.31 28.98 17.91
CA ALA A 93 -10.10 29.49 16.57
C ALA A 93 -10.99 28.77 15.55
N TYR A 94 -11.14 27.44 15.69
CA TYR A 94 -11.90 26.60 14.78
C TYR A 94 -12.47 25.37 15.49
N GLY A 95 -13.54 24.80 14.96
CA GLY A 95 -14.04 23.50 15.40
C GLY A 95 -14.97 22.89 14.38
N THR A 96 -14.92 21.56 14.25
CA THR A 96 -15.67 20.76 13.29
C THR A 96 -16.08 19.43 13.91
N SER A 97 -17.08 18.75 13.34
CA SER A 97 -17.47 17.41 13.79
C SER A 97 -18.22 16.63 12.73
N GLU A 98 -18.16 15.31 12.85
CA GLU A 98 -18.98 14.31 12.15
C GLU A 98 -19.89 13.54 13.13
N PHE A 99 -20.23 14.15 14.27
CA PHE A 99 -21.10 13.53 15.28
C PHE A 99 -22.48 13.16 14.71
N TYR A 100 -23.00 12.01 15.12
CA TYR A 100 -24.32 11.52 14.76
C TYR A 100 -25.38 12.06 15.71
N ASN A 101 -26.53 12.48 15.19
CA ASN A 101 -27.66 12.83 16.04
C ASN A 101 -28.32 11.55 16.57
N VAL A 102 -27.86 11.08 17.73
CA VAL A 102 -28.22 9.77 18.29
C VAL A 102 -29.73 9.61 18.51
N ASP A 103 -30.47 10.69 18.74
CA ASP A 103 -31.94 10.64 18.91
C ASP A 103 -32.67 10.13 17.66
N GLN A 104 -32.04 10.25 16.48
CA GLN A 104 -32.60 9.79 15.22
C GLN A 104 -32.31 8.31 14.95
N PHE A 105 -31.58 7.64 15.84
CA PHE A 105 -31.17 6.25 15.69
C PHE A 105 -31.90 5.33 16.67
N THR A 106 -32.21 4.13 16.20
CA THR A 106 -32.55 3.00 17.08
C THR A 106 -31.27 2.34 17.56
N ILE A 107 -31.04 2.30 18.87
CA ILE A 107 -29.82 1.76 19.45
C ILE A 107 -30.00 0.26 19.75
N GLN A 108 -29.22 -0.58 19.08
CA GLN A 108 -29.24 -2.03 19.25
C GLN A 108 -28.09 -2.45 20.18
N ARG A 109 -28.43 -2.76 21.44
CA ARG A 109 -27.44 -2.97 22.53
C ARG A 109 -27.12 -4.43 22.83
N SER A 110 -27.74 -5.36 22.10
CA SER A 110 -27.64 -6.78 22.41
C SER A 110 -26.24 -7.32 22.16
N LYS A 111 -25.67 -7.98 23.17
CA LYS A 111 -24.36 -8.63 23.12
C LYS A 111 -24.49 -10.09 23.54
N ASN A 112 -24.32 -10.98 22.57
CA ASN A 112 -24.32 -12.43 22.75
C ASN A 112 -23.02 -13.09 22.26
N LEU A 113 -22.23 -12.36 21.48
CA LEU A 113 -20.97 -12.81 20.90
C LEU A 113 -19.79 -12.40 21.79
N ASP A 114 -18.83 -13.31 21.98
CA ASP A 114 -17.54 -12.98 22.59
C ASP A 114 -16.50 -12.55 21.55
N HIS A 115 -15.42 -11.95 22.01
CA HIS A 115 -14.38 -11.39 21.16
C HIS A 115 -13.63 -12.47 20.35
N LYS A 116 -13.43 -13.68 20.92
CA LYS A 116 -12.76 -14.78 20.21
C LYS A 116 -13.57 -15.26 19.01
N ASN A 117 -14.89 -15.37 19.17
CA ASN A 117 -15.78 -15.75 18.08
C ASN A 117 -15.89 -14.64 17.03
N ALA A 118 -15.84 -13.36 17.43
CA ALA A 118 -15.74 -12.24 16.47
C ALA A 118 -14.44 -12.30 15.64
N ILE A 119 -13.31 -12.67 16.25
CA ILE A 119 -12.04 -12.88 15.54
C ILE A 119 -12.18 -14.00 14.50
N ARG A 120 -12.76 -15.14 14.87
CA ARG A 120 -12.97 -16.27 13.93
C ARG A 120 -13.89 -15.92 12.77
N ILE A 121 -14.97 -15.20 13.04
CA ILE A 121 -15.89 -14.70 12.01
C ILE A 121 -15.13 -13.78 11.05
N SER A 122 -14.28 -12.90 11.58
CA SER A 122 -13.48 -11.97 10.79
C SER A 122 -12.45 -12.69 9.91
N ALA A 123 -11.74 -13.66 10.48
CA ALA A 123 -10.80 -14.52 9.74
C ALA A 123 -11.51 -15.29 8.61
N ALA A 124 -12.68 -15.89 8.90
CA ALA A 124 -13.47 -16.60 7.90
C ALA A 124 -13.97 -15.67 6.77
N PHE A 125 -14.37 -14.44 7.10
CA PHE A 125 -14.77 -13.43 6.10
C PHE A 125 -13.60 -13.08 5.16
N LEU A 126 -12.39 -12.96 5.71
CA LEU A 126 -11.16 -12.72 4.95
C LEU A 126 -10.58 -13.98 4.30
N GLN A 127 -11.23 -15.14 4.43
CA GLN A 127 -10.79 -16.43 3.90
C GLN A 127 -9.45 -16.93 4.48
N ILE A 128 -9.14 -16.52 5.72
CA ILE A 128 -7.92 -16.93 6.43
C ILE A 128 -8.19 -18.25 7.19
N GLU A 129 -7.24 -19.17 7.11
CA GLU A 129 -7.33 -20.45 7.82
C GLU A 129 -6.95 -20.31 9.31
N ASP A 130 -7.92 -20.51 10.21
CA ASP A 130 -7.68 -20.53 11.68
C ASP A 130 -7.20 -21.91 12.12
N GLN A 131 -5.94 -22.01 12.53
CA GLN A 131 -5.32 -23.26 13.01
C GLN A 131 -4.92 -23.20 14.49
N GLY A 132 -5.26 -22.11 15.21
CA GLY A 132 -4.64 -21.79 16.49
C GLY A 132 -5.59 -21.59 17.66
N ASP A 133 -5.06 -21.79 18.88
CA ASP A 133 -5.75 -21.37 20.10
C ASP A 133 -5.59 -19.85 20.30
N ILE A 134 -6.68 -19.11 20.10
CA ILE A 134 -6.73 -17.66 20.35
C ILE A 134 -6.69 -17.41 21.86
N ASN A 135 -5.54 -16.95 22.35
CA ASN A 135 -5.30 -16.65 23.76
C ASN A 135 -5.42 -15.16 24.04
N MET A 136 -6.13 -14.80 25.10
CA MET A 136 -6.18 -13.42 25.56
C MET A 136 -4.85 -13.10 26.25
N LEU A 137 -4.16 -12.09 25.75
CA LEU A 137 -2.88 -11.60 26.28
C LEU A 137 -3.12 -10.48 27.29
N LEU A 138 -4.08 -9.61 27.00
CA LEU A 138 -4.43 -8.46 27.83
C LEU A 138 -5.94 -8.19 27.79
N ASP A 139 -6.50 -7.88 28.95
CA ASP A 139 -7.81 -7.26 29.10
C ASP A 139 -7.61 -5.93 29.79
N GLU A 140 -7.81 -4.84 29.06
CA GLU A 140 -7.60 -3.50 29.61
C GLU A 140 -8.75 -3.05 30.53
N GLY A 141 -9.87 -3.79 30.63
CA GLY A 141 -11.01 -3.43 31.48
C GLY A 141 -11.73 -2.12 31.06
N SER A 142 -12.89 -1.82 31.67
CA SER A 142 -13.90 -0.79 31.27
C SER A 142 -13.33 0.53 30.70
N VAL A 143 -13.81 1.15 29.61
CA VAL A 143 -15.21 1.42 29.16
C VAL A 143 -15.49 0.90 27.74
N PHE A 144 -14.51 0.26 27.10
CA PHE A 144 -14.54 -0.14 25.68
C PHE A 144 -14.40 -1.64 25.43
N GLU A 145 -14.30 -2.44 26.50
CA GLU A 145 -13.98 -3.88 26.42
C GLU A 145 -12.82 -4.16 25.46
N LYS A 146 -11.76 -3.35 25.57
CA LYS A 146 -10.58 -3.50 24.71
C LYS A 146 -9.76 -4.68 25.20
N GLN A 147 -9.57 -5.64 24.31
CA GLN A 147 -8.87 -6.90 24.58
C GLN A 147 -7.84 -7.16 23.49
N VAL A 148 -6.67 -7.65 23.90
CA VAL A 148 -5.58 -8.05 23.00
C VAL A 148 -5.44 -9.56 23.06
N PHE A 149 -5.39 -10.17 21.88
CA PHE A 149 -5.27 -11.61 21.69
C PHE A 149 -4.02 -11.96 20.90
N SER A 150 -3.53 -13.18 21.08
CA SER A 150 -2.43 -13.74 20.29
C SER A 150 -2.77 -13.72 18.80
N ASN A 151 -1.78 -13.40 17.97
CA ASN A 151 -1.88 -13.29 16.51
C ASN A 151 -2.28 -14.59 15.77
N THR A 152 -1.89 -15.76 16.30
CA THR A 152 -2.10 -17.10 15.71
C THR A 152 -1.66 -17.16 14.24
N SER A 153 -2.33 -17.96 13.39
CA SER A 153 -2.22 -17.91 11.92
C SER A 153 -3.10 -16.83 11.31
N ILE A 154 -3.93 -16.15 12.10
CA ILE A 154 -4.96 -15.22 11.62
C ILE A 154 -4.36 -13.85 11.27
N SER A 155 -3.32 -13.43 11.98
CA SER A 155 -2.71 -12.11 11.86
C SER A 155 -1.20 -12.22 12.01
N THR A 156 -0.45 -11.35 11.34
CA THR A 156 1.01 -11.27 11.52
C THR A 156 1.39 -10.59 12.83
N ARG A 157 0.46 -9.85 13.46
CA ARG A 157 0.62 -9.20 14.78
C ARG A 157 -0.56 -9.46 15.72
N ASP A 158 -0.37 -9.17 17.01
CA ASP A 158 -1.41 -9.37 18.03
C ASP A 158 -2.74 -8.69 17.64
N ILE A 159 -3.84 -9.39 17.92
CA ILE A 159 -5.17 -9.02 17.47
C ILE A 159 -5.84 -8.17 18.55
N VAL A 160 -6.14 -6.91 18.21
CA VAL A 160 -6.83 -5.99 19.10
C VAL A 160 -8.32 -5.99 18.76
N THR A 161 -9.16 -6.03 19.79
CA THR A 161 -10.61 -5.95 19.66
C THR A 161 -11.21 -4.96 20.66
N LYS A 162 -12.34 -4.33 20.33
CA LYS A 162 -13.11 -3.48 21.25
C LYS A 162 -14.60 -3.41 20.88
N LEU A 163 -15.45 -3.04 21.83
CA LEU A 163 -16.86 -2.73 21.54
C LEU A 163 -17.01 -1.34 20.92
N VAL A 164 -17.90 -1.23 19.93
CA VAL A 164 -18.20 0.00 19.20
C VAL A 164 -19.63 -0.02 18.65
N TYR A 165 -20.28 1.14 18.58
CA TYR A 165 -21.52 1.32 17.82
C TYR A 165 -21.22 1.67 16.37
N VAL A 166 -21.76 0.88 15.45
CA VAL A 166 -21.65 1.11 14.01
C VAL A 166 -22.97 1.71 13.49
N PRO A 167 -22.94 2.90 12.86
CA PRO A 167 -24.12 3.46 12.23
C PRO A 167 -24.45 2.73 10.92
N ILE A 168 -25.61 2.07 10.86
CA ILE A 168 -26.14 1.35 9.68
C ILE A 168 -27.58 1.79 9.43
N GLY A 169 -27.78 2.61 8.39
CA GLY A 169 -29.08 3.24 8.14
C GLY A 169 -29.50 4.12 9.32
N GLN A 170 -30.64 3.83 9.94
CA GLN A 170 -31.13 4.50 11.16
C GLN A 170 -30.89 3.68 12.43
N ASN A 171 -29.93 2.76 12.42
CA ASN A 171 -29.57 1.95 13.59
C ASN A 171 -28.14 2.24 14.03
N LEU A 172 -27.93 2.34 15.34
CA LEU A 172 -26.61 2.19 15.94
C LEU A 172 -26.49 0.75 16.42
N VAL A 173 -25.68 -0.03 15.73
CA VAL A 173 -25.52 -1.48 15.96
C VAL A 173 -24.30 -1.73 16.83
N LEU A 174 -24.50 -2.27 18.04
CA LEU A 174 -23.39 -2.70 18.88
C LEU A 174 -22.61 -3.81 18.16
N SER A 175 -21.31 -3.59 18.00
CA SER A 175 -20.41 -4.46 17.25
C SER A 175 -19.09 -4.62 18.01
N ILE A 176 -18.36 -5.69 17.69
CA ILE A 176 -16.97 -5.90 18.10
C ILE A 176 -16.10 -5.51 16.91
N GLU A 177 -15.29 -4.46 17.07
CA GLU A 177 -14.21 -4.13 16.16
C GLU A 177 -13.10 -5.17 16.32
N VAL A 178 -12.56 -5.66 15.21
CA VAL A 178 -11.46 -6.62 15.14
C VAL A 178 -10.42 -6.09 14.17
N PHE A 179 -9.21 -5.86 14.65
CA PHE A 179 -8.06 -5.54 13.83
C PHE A 179 -7.33 -6.82 13.38
N ILE A 180 -7.06 -6.96 12.07
CA ILE A 180 -6.30 -8.07 11.49
C ILE A 180 -5.26 -7.49 10.53
N ASP A 181 -3.99 -7.89 10.71
CA ASP A 181 -2.92 -7.71 9.73
C ASP A 181 -2.79 -9.00 8.93
N ASN A 182 -3.44 -9.06 7.77
CA ASN A 182 -3.80 -10.30 7.09
C ASN A 182 -2.59 -10.93 6.38
N PRO A 183 -2.15 -12.15 6.77
CA PRO A 183 -1.01 -12.81 6.14
C PRO A 183 -1.27 -13.29 4.70
N GLU A 184 -2.54 -13.40 4.26
CA GLU A 184 -2.88 -13.91 2.93
C GLU A 184 -2.85 -12.83 1.84
N ASP A 185 -3.22 -11.59 2.16
CA ASP A 185 -3.26 -10.48 1.19
C ASP A 185 -2.29 -9.33 1.54
N GLY A 186 -1.62 -9.38 2.70
CA GLY A 186 -0.70 -8.34 3.18
C GLY A 186 -1.39 -7.05 3.58
N LYS A 187 -2.71 -7.04 3.77
CA LYS A 187 -3.50 -5.84 4.06
C LYS A 187 -3.94 -5.77 5.51
N MET A 188 -4.00 -4.56 6.05
CA MET A 188 -4.53 -4.28 7.38
C MET A 188 -6.02 -3.96 7.31
N TRP A 189 -6.82 -4.67 8.11
CA TRP A 189 -8.28 -4.59 8.12
C TRP A 189 -8.82 -4.28 9.51
N LEU A 190 -9.86 -3.44 9.56
CA LEU A 190 -10.79 -3.34 10.67
C LEU A 190 -12.12 -3.94 10.25
N LEU A 191 -12.56 -4.97 10.96
CA LEU A 191 -13.86 -5.61 10.75
C LEU A 191 -14.76 -5.33 11.94
N TYR A 192 -16.01 -5.02 11.66
CA TYR A 192 -17.00 -4.73 12.68
C TYR A 192 -18.04 -5.84 12.68
N VAL A 193 -18.02 -6.69 13.71
CA VAL A 193 -18.90 -7.85 13.81
C VAL A 193 -20.08 -7.51 14.72
N ASN A 194 -21.32 -7.60 14.21
CA ASN A 194 -22.53 -7.38 15.01
C ASN A 194 -22.51 -8.29 16.25
N SER A 195 -22.54 -7.69 17.45
CA SER A 195 -22.34 -8.43 18.70
C SER A 195 -23.51 -9.33 19.08
N GLN A 196 -24.64 -9.25 18.37
CA GLN A 196 -25.80 -10.10 18.54
C GLN A 196 -25.87 -11.21 17.50
N THR A 197 -25.68 -10.89 16.22
CA THR A 197 -25.92 -11.83 15.10
C THR A 197 -24.66 -12.51 14.59
N GLY A 198 -23.48 -11.91 14.82
CA GLY A 198 -22.23 -12.37 14.21
C GLY A 198 -22.06 -11.98 12.74
N GLU A 199 -22.97 -11.18 12.18
CA GLU A 199 -22.81 -10.67 10.81
C GLU A 199 -21.75 -9.55 10.76
N ILE A 200 -20.98 -9.47 9.67
CA ILE A 200 -20.08 -8.34 9.42
C ILE A 200 -20.92 -7.11 9.09
N ALA A 201 -20.95 -6.16 10.02
CA ALA A 201 -21.65 -4.89 9.90
C ALA A 201 -20.93 -3.92 8.94
N LYS A 202 -19.60 -3.90 8.97
CA LYS A 202 -18.76 -3.01 8.16
C LYS A 202 -17.32 -3.53 8.10
N THR A 203 -16.59 -3.15 7.06
CA THR A 203 -15.13 -3.30 6.98
C THR A 203 -14.48 -1.96 6.62
N ILE A 204 -13.26 -1.75 7.09
CA ILE A 204 -12.39 -0.63 6.71
C ILE A 204 -11.02 -1.23 6.40
N LYS A 205 -10.48 -0.94 5.21
CA LYS A 205 -9.10 -1.28 4.83
C LYS A 205 -8.19 -0.11 5.23
N LEU A 206 -7.19 -0.38 6.06
CA LEU A 206 -6.20 0.61 6.50
C LEU A 206 -5.01 0.73 5.55
N THR A 207 -4.87 -0.23 4.63
CA THR A 207 -3.89 -0.20 3.55
C THR A 207 -4.40 0.66 2.39
N SER A 208 -3.69 1.76 2.12
CA SER A 208 -3.93 2.61 0.96
C SER A 208 -3.15 2.06 -0.25
N GLU A 209 -3.83 1.93 -1.39
CA GLU A 209 -3.26 1.48 -2.66
C GLU A 209 -4.12 2.02 -3.83
N CYS A 210 -3.57 2.03 -5.05
CA CYS A 210 -4.33 2.43 -6.24
C CYS A 210 -5.05 1.23 -6.89
N ASP A 211 -6.18 1.45 -7.55
CA ASP A 211 -6.77 0.47 -8.48
C ASP A 211 -6.83 1.12 -9.87
N PHE A 212 -6.00 0.62 -10.78
CA PHE A 212 -5.91 1.12 -12.16
C PHE A 212 -6.88 0.39 -13.12
N GLY A 213 -7.69 -0.55 -12.62
CA GLY A 213 -8.62 -1.34 -13.43
C GLY A 213 -7.92 -2.17 -14.52
N ASP A 214 -8.64 -2.45 -15.62
CA ASP A 214 -8.08 -3.19 -16.75
C ASP A 214 -7.10 -2.31 -17.56
N ARG A 215 -5.81 -2.67 -17.49
CA ARG A 215 -4.69 -2.08 -18.26
C ARG A 215 -4.92 -2.07 -19.77
N SER A 216 -5.85 -2.87 -20.29
CA SER A 216 -6.21 -2.88 -21.71
C SER A 216 -6.80 -1.55 -22.19
N THR A 217 -7.42 -0.79 -21.28
CA THR A 217 -8.12 0.47 -21.55
C THR A 217 -7.29 1.73 -21.27
N PHE A 218 -6.13 1.57 -20.63
CA PHE A 218 -5.27 2.69 -20.28
C PHE A 218 -4.69 3.36 -21.54
N GLN A 219 -5.15 4.58 -21.83
CA GLN A 219 -4.52 5.47 -22.79
C GLN A 219 -3.47 6.28 -22.01
N PRO A 220 -2.16 6.09 -22.25
CA PRO A 220 -1.16 6.91 -21.60
C PRO A 220 -1.42 8.36 -22.01
N LYS A 221 -1.96 9.17 -21.10
CA LYS A 221 -1.94 10.62 -21.27
C LYS A 221 -0.47 11.01 -21.21
N LYS A 222 0.05 11.49 -22.34
CA LYS A 222 1.32 12.19 -22.36
C LYS A 222 1.17 13.37 -21.40
N LEU A 223 1.72 13.26 -20.20
CA LEU A 223 1.91 14.39 -19.31
C LEU A 223 2.72 15.40 -20.11
N ILE A 224 2.08 16.51 -20.47
CA ILE A 224 2.78 17.69 -20.92
C ILE A 224 3.40 18.22 -19.63
N VAL A 225 4.63 17.80 -19.34
CA VAL A 225 5.44 18.44 -18.31
C VAL A 225 5.70 19.86 -18.80
N GLU A 226 4.85 20.79 -18.38
CA GLU A 226 5.19 22.21 -18.47
C GLU A 226 6.36 22.41 -17.50
N ASN A 227 7.58 22.38 -18.05
CA ASN A 227 8.86 22.72 -17.41
C ASN A 227 8.82 24.11 -16.75
N SER A 228 8.07 24.27 -15.67
CA SER A 228 7.89 25.54 -14.95
C SER A 228 8.61 25.56 -13.61
N LEU A 229 9.15 24.44 -13.14
CA LEU A 229 10.12 24.40 -12.05
C LEU A 229 11.51 24.21 -12.64
N LYS A 230 12.13 25.31 -13.08
CA LYS A 230 13.59 25.36 -13.21
C LYS A 230 14.19 25.30 -11.81
N GLY A 231 14.29 24.09 -11.25
CA GLY A 231 15.28 23.83 -10.22
C GLY A 231 16.64 24.27 -10.76
N SER A 232 17.36 25.08 -10.01
CA SER A 232 18.73 25.45 -10.37
C SER A 232 19.52 24.15 -10.54
N GLN A 233 19.89 23.82 -11.78
CA GLN A 233 20.82 22.73 -12.04
C GLN A 233 22.14 23.09 -11.35
N LEU A 234 22.39 22.46 -10.21
CA LEU A 234 23.74 22.32 -9.68
C LEU A 234 24.44 21.34 -10.62
N ASN A 235 25.01 21.88 -11.70
CA ASN A 235 25.99 21.17 -12.52
C ASN A 235 27.27 21.01 -11.70
N GLY A 236 27.26 20.06 -10.76
CA GLY A 236 28.48 19.48 -10.22
C GLY A 236 28.93 18.39 -11.18
N GLU A 237 30.04 18.62 -11.88
CA GLU A 237 30.76 17.52 -12.52
C GLU A 237 31.05 16.44 -11.46
N LEU A 238 30.77 15.18 -11.78
CA LEU A 238 31.08 14.02 -10.94
C LEU A 238 32.61 13.98 -10.74
N ASN A 239 33.10 14.53 -9.63
CA ASN A 239 34.43 14.22 -9.13
C ASN A 239 34.33 12.85 -8.47
N GLU A 240 34.81 11.82 -9.15
CA GLU A 240 34.81 10.41 -8.73
C GLU A 240 35.59 10.10 -7.43
N ASP A 241 36.19 11.08 -6.74
CA ASP A 241 37.32 10.77 -5.86
C ASP A 241 37.17 11.03 -4.35
N TYR A 242 36.04 11.50 -3.81
CA TYR A 242 35.84 11.51 -2.35
C TYR A 242 34.37 11.36 -1.95
N PHE A 243 33.94 10.12 -1.73
CA PHE A 243 32.83 9.89 -0.80
C PHE A 243 33.31 10.32 0.58
N VAL A 244 32.47 11.10 1.24
CA VAL A 244 32.72 11.62 2.58
C VAL A 244 31.73 10.93 3.51
N SER A 245 32.09 10.82 4.79
CA SER A 245 31.22 10.18 5.77
C SER A 245 29.81 10.79 5.75
N ASN A 246 28.78 9.96 5.94
CA ASN A 246 27.36 10.31 5.92
C ASN A 246 26.83 10.70 4.53
N SER A 247 27.29 10.04 3.47
CA SER A 247 26.91 10.36 2.08
C SER A 247 26.00 9.31 1.45
N TYR A 248 25.07 9.74 0.60
CA TYR A 248 24.11 8.90 -0.12
C TYR A 248 24.10 9.27 -1.61
N LEU A 249 24.30 8.30 -2.50
CA LEU A 249 24.10 8.47 -3.94
C LEU A 249 22.63 8.13 -4.27
N VAL A 250 21.81 9.15 -4.52
CA VAL A 250 20.34 9.04 -4.64
C VAL A 250 19.81 9.96 -5.73
N TYR A 251 18.52 9.89 -6.04
CA TYR A 251 17.83 10.93 -6.80
C TYR A 251 17.26 11.94 -5.79
N PRO A 252 17.97 13.04 -5.46
CA PRO A 252 17.49 13.94 -4.42
C PRO A 252 16.30 14.78 -4.90
N ILE A 253 15.49 15.23 -3.95
CA ILE A 253 14.46 16.24 -4.23
C ILE A 253 15.09 17.46 -4.94
N PRO A 254 14.42 18.05 -5.94
CA PRO A 254 13.03 17.81 -6.34
C PRO A 254 12.86 16.78 -7.47
N LEU A 255 13.85 15.92 -7.75
CA LEU A 255 13.67 14.88 -8.78
C LEU A 255 12.58 13.91 -8.33
N GLU A 256 11.50 13.81 -9.10
CA GLU A 256 10.41 12.87 -8.85
C GLU A 256 10.78 11.45 -9.32
N ALA A 257 11.64 11.29 -10.33
CA ALA A 257 12.04 9.98 -10.83
C ALA A 257 13.36 10.03 -11.64
N PRO A 258 13.97 8.87 -11.97
CA PRO A 258 15.23 8.80 -12.72
C PRO A 258 15.20 9.44 -14.12
N ASN A 259 14.01 9.63 -14.71
CA ASN A 259 13.85 10.29 -16.00
C ASN A 259 13.93 11.82 -15.92
N GLU A 260 13.96 12.41 -14.72
CA GLU A 260 14.08 13.87 -14.51
C GLU A 260 15.51 14.35 -14.34
N GLY A 261 16.42 13.45 -13.92
CA GLY A 261 17.82 13.79 -13.69
C GLY A 261 18.64 12.60 -13.19
N PRO A 262 19.99 12.73 -13.19
CA PRO A 262 20.88 11.67 -12.70
C PRO A 262 20.88 11.59 -11.16
N GLN A 263 21.40 10.48 -10.62
CA GLN A 263 21.76 10.41 -9.21
C GLN A 263 22.81 11.48 -8.87
N SER A 264 22.80 11.95 -7.63
CA SER A 264 23.84 12.81 -7.07
C SER A 264 24.08 12.50 -5.60
N ILE A 265 25.26 12.89 -5.11
CA ILE A 265 25.67 12.64 -3.73
C ILE A 265 25.09 13.73 -2.83
N VAL A 266 24.36 13.32 -1.80
CA VAL A 266 23.93 14.18 -0.68
C VAL A 266 24.69 13.78 0.58
N VAL A 267 25.11 14.76 1.38
CA VAL A 267 25.93 14.54 2.58
C VAL A 267 25.19 15.06 3.81
N ALA A 268 25.06 14.21 4.82
CA ALA A 268 24.39 14.48 6.10
C ALA A 268 23.06 15.27 5.93
N PRO A 269 22.12 14.80 5.10
CA PRO A 269 20.89 15.53 4.75
C PRO A 269 20.02 15.95 5.95
N TRP A 270 20.01 15.17 7.04
CA TRP A 270 19.34 15.52 8.30
C TRP A 270 19.79 16.86 8.90
N THR A 271 21.00 17.34 8.57
CA THR A 271 21.49 18.64 9.08
C THR A 271 20.69 19.83 8.56
N LEU A 272 19.93 19.65 7.47
CA LEU A 272 18.97 20.63 6.98
C LEU A 272 17.76 20.80 7.92
N ASN A 273 17.44 19.76 8.70
CA ASN A 273 16.41 19.81 9.75
C ASN A 273 16.80 18.99 10.98
N SER A 274 17.78 19.49 11.74
CA SER A 274 18.24 18.83 12.97
C SER A 274 17.19 18.79 14.09
N ALA A 275 16.05 19.47 13.96
CA ALA A 275 14.98 19.39 14.95
C ALA A 275 14.17 18.09 14.80
N ALA A 276 13.94 17.66 13.55
CA ALA A 276 13.26 16.42 13.21
C ALA A 276 14.16 15.20 13.43
N SER A 277 15.41 15.26 12.96
CA SER A 277 16.37 14.17 13.08
C SER A 277 17.63 14.59 13.87
N PRO A 278 17.54 14.83 15.19
CA PRO A 278 18.61 15.41 16.00
C PRO A 278 19.88 14.56 16.13
N TYR A 279 19.76 13.25 15.94
CA TYR A 279 20.87 12.29 16.02
C TYR A 279 21.27 11.72 14.65
N GLY A 280 20.73 12.31 13.58
CA GLY A 280 20.84 11.77 12.22
C GLY A 280 19.86 10.63 11.96
N TRP A 281 20.01 9.99 10.80
CA TRP A 281 19.04 8.99 10.32
C TRP A 281 19.36 7.55 10.72
N HIS A 282 20.48 7.30 11.41
CA HIS A 282 20.97 5.96 11.78
C HIS A 282 21.07 5.71 13.30
N ASP A 283 20.44 6.59 14.07
CA ASP A 283 20.28 6.48 15.53
C ASP A 283 18.82 6.10 15.85
N THR A 284 18.63 5.43 16.96
CA THR A 284 17.33 5.05 17.56
C THR A 284 17.32 5.25 19.07
N ASN A 285 18.47 5.48 19.72
CA ASN A 285 18.54 5.54 21.18
C ASN A 285 18.75 6.96 21.74
N GLY A 286 19.03 7.94 20.86
CA GLY A 286 19.22 9.33 21.24
C GLY A 286 20.59 9.60 21.84
N MET A 287 21.58 8.76 21.55
CA MET A 287 22.98 9.00 21.88
C MET A 287 23.71 9.47 20.62
N SER A 288 24.78 10.25 20.83
CA SER A 288 25.58 10.73 19.71
C SER A 288 26.30 9.56 19.04
N GLY A 289 26.06 9.39 17.74
CA GLY A 289 26.68 8.36 16.91
C GLY A 289 25.61 7.47 16.27
N ALA A 290 25.97 6.81 15.18
CA ALA A 290 25.06 5.85 14.55
C ALA A 290 25.13 4.49 15.28
N GLU A 291 23.98 3.88 15.55
CA GLU A 291 23.93 2.46 15.95
C GLU A 291 23.97 1.54 14.74
N TYR A 292 23.36 1.99 13.65
CA TYR A 292 23.22 1.22 12.43
C TYR A 292 24.17 1.75 11.36
N THR A 293 24.74 0.84 10.59
CA THR A 293 25.48 1.18 9.37
C THR A 293 24.70 0.80 8.11
N ILE A 294 23.53 0.17 8.27
CA ILE A 294 22.58 -0.16 7.22
C ILE A 294 21.48 0.89 7.12
N THR A 295 20.60 0.82 6.12
CA THR A 295 19.42 1.71 5.92
C THR A 295 18.34 1.60 7.01
N ARG A 296 18.70 1.94 8.25
CA ARG A 296 17.84 1.84 9.44
C ARG A 296 18.16 2.93 10.45
N GLY A 297 17.11 3.54 11.00
CA GLY A 297 17.24 4.37 12.21
C GLY A 297 15.88 4.77 12.76
N ASN A 298 15.79 5.98 13.32
CA ASN A 298 14.63 6.40 14.09
C ASN A 298 13.35 6.48 13.27
N ASN A 299 13.42 6.94 12.02
CA ASN A 299 12.23 7.28 11.25
C ASN A 299 11.74 6.09 10.39
N VAL A 300 12.67 5.26 9.92
CA VAL A 300 12.42 4.19 8.95
C VAL A 300 13.45 3.07 9.07
N TYR A 301 13.01 1.85 8.81
CA TYR A 301 13.86 0.72 8.45
C TYR A 301 13.51 0.28 7.04
N ALA A 302 14.42 0.54 6.08
CA ALA A 302 14.25 0.16 4.69
C ALA A 302 15.04 -1.11 4.38
N SER A 303 14.38 -2.11 3.82
CA SER A 303 14.93 -3.41 3.47
C SER A 303 14.24 -3.97 2.23
N GLU A 304 14.89 -4.90 1.54
CA GLU A 304 14.27 -5.65 0.45
C GLU A 304 13.35 -6.78 0.96
N ASP A 305 12.27 -7.07 0.23
CA ASP A 305 11.27 -8.12 0.53
C ASP A 305 10.74 -8.79 -0.76
N GLN A 306 11.61 -9.24 -1.66
CA GLN A 306 11.16 -9.88 -2.91
C GLN A 306 10.47 -11.23 -2.68
N ASP A 307 10.70 -11.88 -1.53
CA ASP A 307 10.09 -13.16 -1.20
C ASP A 307 8.73 -13.04 -0.51
N ASN A 308 8.24 -11.80 -0.29
CA ASN A 308 6.90 -11.50 0.22
C ASN A 308 6.63 -12.23 1.54
N ASN A 309 7.57 -12.11 2.47
CA ASN A 309 7.46 -12.76 3.77
C ASN A 309 7.24 -11.75 4.91
N ASP A 310 7.21 -10.45 4.61
CA ASP A 310 7.07 -9.35 5.56
C ASP A 310 8.18 -9.30 6.64
N ILE A 311 9.30 -9.98 6.40
CA ILE A 311 10.47 -10.03 7.25
C ILE A 311 11.59 -9.27 6.53
N ALA A 312 12.15 -8.28 7.20
CA ALA A 312 13.22 -7.46 6.65
C ALA A 312 14.36 -8.32 6.05
N GLY A 313 14.50 -8.26 4.72
CA GLY A 313 15.52 -8.96 3.96
C GLY A 313 16.81 -8.17 3.88
N PHE A 314 17.33 -7.99 2.66
CA PHE A 314 18.60 -7.31 2.45
C PHE A 314 18.50 -5.81 2.72
N SER A 315 19.45 -5.26 3.48
CA SER A 315 19.64 -3.81 3.65
C SER A 315 21.09 -3.45 3.31
N PRO A 316 21.36 -2.47 2.43
CA PRO A 316 22.73 -2.08 2.11
C PRO A 316 23.44 -1.49 3.34
N ASP A 317 24.73 -1.79 3.46
CA ASP A 317 25.61 -1.33 4.54
C ASP A 317 26.58 -0.26 4.00
N GLY A 318 26.51 0.96 4.54
CA GLY A 318 27.41 2.07 4.22
C GLY A 318 28.73 2.03 5.00
N GLY A 319 28.94 1.00 5.83
CA GLY A 319 30.11 0.83 6.67
C GLY A 319 30.21 1.86 7.80
N ALA A 320 31.35 1.88 8.49
CA ALA A 320 31.58 2.75 9.66
C ALA A 320 31.46 4.25 9.36
N ASN A 321 31.60 4.64 8.09
CA ASN A 321 31.50 6.02 7.64
C ASN A 321 30.11 6.39 7.10
N LEU A 322 29.17 5.44 6.97
CA LEU A 322 27.86 5.68 6.35
C LEU A 322 27.98 6.24 4.92
N GLU A 323 28.74 5.55 4.07
CA GLU A 323 28.96 5.89 2.67
C GLU A 323 28.13 4.97 1.75
N PHE A 324 26.89 5.40 1.45
CA PHE A 324 25.95 4.66 0.60
C PHE A 324 26.13 5.02 -0.87
N ASN A 325 27.20 4.52 -1.49
CA ASN A 325 27.53 4.72 -2.90
C ASN A 325 27.08 3.54 -3.76
N PHE A 326 25.80 3.53 -4.15
CA PHE A 326 25.23 2.45 -4.95
C PHE A 326 24.61 3.00 -6.24
N PRO A 327 25.36 2.99 -7.35
CA PRO A 327 24.87 3.42 -8.65
C PRO A 327 23.68 2.58 -9.13
N VAL A 328 22.70 3.24 -9.74
CA VAL A 328 21.52 2.62 -10.34
C VAL A 328 21.62 2.69 -11.87
N ASP A 329 21.52 1.54 -12.53
CA ASP A 329 21.40 1.44 -13.98
C ASP A 329 19.98 1.01 -14.36
N THR A 330 19.11 1.99 -14.64
CA THR A 330 17.70 1.75 -14.99
C THR A 330 17.51 1.06 -16.34
N SER A 331 18.58 0.74 -17.08
CA SER A 331 18.51 -0.13 -18.26
C SER A 331 18.56 -1.63 -17.91
N MET A 332 18.92 -1.96 -16.68
CA MET A 332 18.98 -3.31 -16.14
C MET A 332 17.74 -3.63 -15.30
N LEU A 333 17.59 -4.89 -14.87
CA LEU A 333 16.50 -5.28 -13.96
C LEU A 333 16.73 -4.72 -12.55
N PRO A 334 15.67 -4.36 -11.80
CA PRO A 334 15.78 -3.85 -10.43
C PRO A 334 16.59 -4.74 -9.48
N THR A 335 16.50 -6.06 -9.67
CA THR A 335 17.27 -7.05 -8.90
C THR A 335 18.79 -6.94 -9.04
N THR A 336 19.28 -6.17 -10.01
CA THR A 336 20.72 -5.94 -10.23
C THR A 336 21.27 -4.73 -9.47
N TYR A 337 20.41 -3.87 -8.93
CA TYR A 337 20.81 -2.62 -8.25
C TYR A 337 20.06 -2.38 -6.93
N ILE A 338 19.63 -3.45 -6.25
CA ILE A 338 18.86 -3.44 -4.98
C ILE A 338 19.44 -2.46 -3.95
N SER A 339 20.78 -2.41 -3.78
CA SER A 339 21.42 -1.49 -2.84
C SER A 339 21.10 -0.01 -3.15
N GLY A 340 21.02 0.36 -4.43
CA GLY A 340 20.63 1.70 -4.87
C GLY A 340 19.16 1.99 -4.60
N SER A 341 18.28 1.02 -4.88
CA SER A 341 16.83 1.09 -4.62
C SER A 341 16.53 1.31 -3.14
N VAL A 342 17.02 0.43 -2.27
CA VAL A 342 16.80 0.51 -0.82
C VAL A 342 17.40 1.81 -0.24
N THR A 343 18.56 2.26 -0.75
CA THR A 343 19.16 3.53 -0.33
C THR A 343 18.30 4.74 -0.72
N ASN A 344 17.73 4.75 -1.93
CA ASN A 344 16.83 5.82 -2.37
C ASN A 344 15.54 5.84 -1.55
N LEU A 345 14.95 4.66 -1.31
CA LEU A 345 13.75 4.51 -0.46
C LEU A 345 13.99 5.02 0.96
N PHE A 346 15.13 4.64 1.57
CA PHE A 346 15.54 5.12 2.89
C PHE A 346 15.70 6.65 2.93
N TYR A 347 16.37 7.22 1.91
CA TYR A 347 16.55 8.66 1.79
C TYR A 347 15.21 9.38 1.71
N MET A 348 14.30 8.94 0.83
CA MET A 348 13.00 9.61 0.66
C MET A 348 12.10 9.50 1.88
N ASN A 349 12.04 8.35 2.55
CA ASN A 349 11.26 8.20 3.78
C ASN A 349 11.75 9.17 4.87
N ASN A 350 13.06 9.32 5.04
CA ASN A 350 13.63 10.28 6.01
C ASN A 350 13.41 11.74 5.58
N ILE A 351 13.53 12.08 4.29
CA ILE A 351 13.23 13.42 3.79
C ILE A 351 11.76 13.76 4.04
N MET A 352 10.85 12.84 3.74
CA MET A 352 9.42 13.04 3.97
C MET A 352 9.13 13.28 5.44
N HIS A 353 9.69 12.46 6.33
CA HIS A 353 9.64 12.68 7.78
C HIS A 353 10.11 14.09 8.16
N ASP A 354 11.33 14.46 7.77
CA ASP A 354 11.94 15.73 8.17
C ASP A 354 11.16 16.93 7.60
N VAL A 355 10.57 16.81 6.41
CA VAL A 355 9.76 17.87 5.79
C VAL A 355 8.43 18.03 6.53
N ILE A 356 7.67 16.94 6.75
CA ILE A 356 6.35 17.01 7.39
C ILE A 356 6.43 17.38 8.88
N TYR A 357 7.55 17.08 9.54
CA TYR A 357 7.85 17.57 10.90
C TYR A 357 7.77 19.11 10.98
N ASN A 358 8.27 19.82 9.96
CA ASN A 358 8.17 21.29 9.89
C ASN A 358 6.74 21.81 9.72
N TYR A 359 5.81 20.95 9.32
CA TYR A 359 4.39 21.27 9.22
C TYR A 359 3.60 20.83 10.46
N GLY A 360 4.28 20.34 11.50
CA GLY A 360 3.69 20.00 12.79
C GLY A 360 3.25 18.55 12.93
N PHE A 361 3.68 17.66 12.03
CA PHE A 361 3.60 16.22 12.26
C PHE A 361 4.83 15.77 13.07
N ASP A 362 4.81 16.13 14.35
CA ASP A 362 5.83 15.82 15.35
C ASP A 362 5.35 14.69 16.29
N GLU A 363 6.14 14.38 17.33
CA GLU A 363 5.93 13.22 18.19
C GLU A 363 4.55 13.20 18.85
N VAL A 364 4.07 14.34 19.36
CA VAL A 364 2.76 14.44 20.01
C VAL A 364 1.59 14.46 19.01
N ALA A 365 1.88 14.71 17.74
CA ALA A 365 0.94 14.60 16.63
C ALA A 365 0.87 13.18 16.04
N GLY A 366 1.68 12.24 16.53
CA GLY A 366 1.70 10.83 16.13
C GLY A 366 2.53 10.58 14.87
N ASN A 367 3.70 11.20 14.78
CA ASN A 367 4.66 10.91 13.72
C ASN A 367 5.33 9.55 13.92
N PHE A 368 5.91 8.99 12.86
CA PHE A 368 6.52 7.66 12.89
C PHE A 368 7.97 7.71 13.37
N GLN A 369 8.22 7.28 14.61
CA GLN A 369 9.55 7.27 15.19
C GLN A 369 9.76 6.08 16.14
N ALA A 370 10.95 5.48 16.07
CA ALA A 370 11.36 4.41 16.99
C ALA A 370 11.46 4.93 18.43
N ASN A 371 11.89 6.18 18.60
CA ASN A 371 12.11 6.85 19.87
C ASN A 371 11.71 8.32 19.76
N ASN A 372 10.80 8.74 20.63
CA ASN A 372 10.30 10.11 20.68
C ASN A 372 11.16 11.04 21.54
N TYR A 373 12.26 10.53 22.09
CA TYR A 373 13.22 11.28 22.91
C TYR A 373 12.57 12.01 24.09
N GLY A 374 11.49 11.44 24.62
CA GLY A 374 10.71 12.01 25.73
C GLY A 374 9.86 13.24 25.36
N LYS A 375 9.63 13.50 24.06
CA LYS A 375 8.81 14.64 23.59
C LYS A 375 7.30 14.39 23.62
N GLY A 376 6.86 13.14 23.85
CA GLY A 376 5.46 12.74 23.90
C GLY A 376 5.11 11.75 22.79
N GLY A 377 3.82 11.56 22.50
CA GLY A 377 3.33 10.52 21.58
C GLY A 377 3.55 9.09 22.13
N VAL A 378 3.25 8.10 21.30
CA VAL A 378 3.62 6.70 21.54
C VAL A 378 4.73 6.33 20.56
N ASP A 379 5.87 5.87 21.07
CA ASP A 379 7.05 5.57 20.26
C ASP A 379 7.02 4.14 19.68
N ASN A 380 8.13 3.74 19.06
CA ASN A 380 8.38 2.42 18.48
C ASN A 380 7.55 2.12 17.21
N ASP A 381 7.23 3.15 16.44
CA ASP A 381 6.37 3.10 15.25
C ASP A 381 7.00 3.67 13.98
N TYR A 382 8.33 3.59 13.87
CA TYR A 382 9.06 3.86 12.64
C TYR A 382 8.50 3.06 11.45
N VAL A 383 8.65 3.61 10.24
CA VAL A 383 8.16 2.97 9.01
C VAL A 383 8.97 1.72 8.68
N LEU A 384 8.29 0.59 8.45
CA LEU A 384 8.87 -0.56 7.75
C LEU A 384 8.72 -0.30 6.25
N ALA A 385 9.83 -0.12 5.53
CA ALA A 385 9.80 0.23 4.11
C ALA A 385 10.41 -0.90 3.27
N ASP A 386 9.54 -1.65 2.60
CA ASP A 386 9.87 -2.84 1.85
C ASP A 386 10.10 -2.49 0.38
N ALA A 387 11.36 -2.65 -0.04
CA ALA A 387 11.79 -2.44 -1.40
C ALA A 387 11.60 -3.68 -2.26
N LEU A 388 11.23 -3.48 -3.52
CA LEU A 388 10.99 -4.53 -4.50
C LEU A 388 10.06 -5.65 -4.00
N ASP A 389 9.08 -5.27 -3.20
CA ASP A 389 8.21 -6.19 -2.48
C ASP A 389 7.50 -7.16 -3.45
N GLY A 390 7.57 -8.45 -3.12
CA GLY A 390 7.09 -9.54 -3.97
C GLY A 390 5.58 -9.76 -3.96
N SER A 391 4.83 -9.10 -3.07
CA SER A 391 3.38 -9.25 -2.92
C SER A 391 2.60 -8.71 -4.12
N GLY A 392 3.20 -7.81 -4.90
CA GLY A 392 2.51 -7.08 -5.94
C GLY A 392 3.39 -6.59 -7.08
N THR A 393 2.73 -6.05 -8.10
CA THR A 393 3.36 -5.32 -9.21
C THR A 393 2.48 -4.13 -9.59
N ASP A 394 3.08 -3.10 -10.19
CA ASP A 394 2.42 -1.95 -10.80
C ASP A 394 1.53 -1.14 -9.83
N ASN A 395 2.02 -1.00 -8.60
CA ASN A 395 1.39 -0.23 -7.55
C ASN A 395 2.44 0.06 -6.47
N ALA A 396 1.99 0.66 -5.39
CA ALA A 396 2.62 0.59 -4.09
C ALA A 396 1.50 0.64 -3.05
N ASN A 397 1.82 0.31 -1.80
CA ASN A 397 0.85 0.49 -0.73
C ASN A 397 1.48 1.02 0.57
N PHE A 398 0.63 1.62 1.40
CA PHE A 398 1.02 2.07 2.73
C PHE A 398 -0.08 1.73 3.74
N SER A 399 0.28 0.98 4.77
CA SER A 399 -0.61 0.58 5.86
C SER A 399 -0.35 1.43 7.09
N THR A 400 -1.36 2.17 7.56
CA THR A 400 -1.24 3.12 8.69
C THR A 400 -2.05 2.65 9.90
N PRO A 401 -1.48 1.82 10.80
CA PRO A 401 -2.12 1.48 12.06
C PRO A 401 -2.08 2.68 13.04
N PRO A 402 -2.72 2.58 14.22
CA PRO A 402 -2.65 3.63 15.25
C PRO A 402 -1.22 3.90 15.76
N ASP A 403 -1.01 5.10 16.28
CA ASP A 403 0.23 5.58 16.93
C ASP A 403 0.85 4.52 17.87
N GLY A 404 2.17 4.35 17.81
CA GLY A 404 2.89 3.29 18.52
C GLY A 404 2.87 1.90 17.86
N SER A 405 2.20 1.76 16.71
CA SER A 405 2.27 0.56 15.86
C SER A 405 2.97 0.90 14.55
N ARG A 406 3.96 0.11 14.17
CA ARG A 406 4.73 0.37 12.94
C ARG A 406 3.86 0.30 11.69
N PRO A 407 3.83 1.36 10.87
CA PRO A 407 3.26 1.28 9.54
C PRO A 407 4.18 0.48 8.62
N ARG A 408 3.62 0.02 7.50
CA ARG A 408 4.36 -0.70 6.46
C ARG A 408 4.13 -0.02 5.11
N MET A 409 5.22 0.31 4.42
CA MET A 409 5.26 0.77 3.04
C MET A 409 5.78 -0.37 2.18
N GLN A 410 5.06 -0.73 1.13
CA GLN A 410 5.49 -1.77 0.20
C GLN A 410 5.57 -1.18 -1.21
N MET A 411 6.79 -1.12 -1.74
CA MET A 411 7.10 -0.59 -3.05
C MET A 411 7.29 -1.75 -4.03
N TYR A 412 6.52 -1.74 -5.13
CA TYR A 412 6.52 -2.84 -6.08
C TYR A 412 7.32 -2.57 -7.35
N ARG A 413 7.55 -3.62 -8.12
CA ARG A 413 8.02 -3.49 -9.51
C ARG A 413 6.87 -3.10 -10.41
N TRP A 414 7.10 -2.17 -11.32
CA TRP A 414 6.19 -1.89 -12.43
C TRP A 414 6.58 -2.73 -13.63
N THR A 415 5.65 -3.54 -14.14
CA THR A 415 5.89 -4.46 -15.23
C THR A 415 5.13 -4.02 -16.47
N THR A 416 5.84 -3.85 -17.59
CA THR A 416 5.21 -3.50 -18.87
C THR A 416 5.28 -4.63 -19.91
N GLY A 417 5.37 -5.88 -19.44
CA GLY A 417 5.19 -7.05 -20.28
C GLY A 417 3.75 -7.10 -20.80
N LEU A 418 3.60 -7.12 -22.13
CA LEU A 418 2.27 -7.12 -22.75
C LEU A 418 2.18 -8.27 -23.73
N ILE A 419 1.30 -9.22 -23.45
CA ILE A 419 0.81 -10.19 -24.42
C ILE A 419 -0.65 -9.84 -24.68
N ARG A 420 -0.94 -9.34 -25.89
CA ARG A 420 -2.26 -8.86 -26.26
C ARG A 420 -2.70 -9.44 -27.59
N LEU A 421 -3.95 -9.89 -27.64
CA LEU A 421 -4.68 -10.16 -28.86
C LEU A 421 -5.80 -9.14 -29.01
N THR A 422 -5.82 -8.44 -30.14
CA THR A 422 -6.92 -7.54 -30.54
C THR A 422 -7.55 -8.08 -31.81
N ILE A 423 -8.86 -8.27 -31.82
CA ILE A 423 -9.61 -8.54 -33.03
C ILE A 423 -10.02 -7.19 -33.64
N ASN A 424 -9.61 -6.94 -34.88
CA ASN A 424 -9.82 -5.67 -35.58
C ASN A 424 -11.12 -5.67 -36.39
N ALA A 425 -11.51 -6.85 -36.91
CA ALA A 425 -12.70 -7.04 -37.72
C ALA A 425 -13.18 -8.50 -37.61
N PRO A 426 -14.47 -8.80 -37.83
CA PRO A 426 -15.55 -7.84 -38.07
C PRO A 426 -15.94 -7.06 -36.80
N ALA A 427 -16.53 -5.87 -36.97
CA ALA A 427 -16.81 -4.91 -35.87
C ALA A 427 -17.65 -5.49 -34.71
N GLN A 428 -18.46 -6.53 -34.98
CA GLN A 428 -19.31 -7.21 -34.00
C GLN A 428 -18.52 -7.96 -32.92
N VAL A 429 -17.29 -8.35 -33.23
CA VAL A 429 -16.37 -9.07 -32.32
C VAL A 429 -15.04 -8.32 -32.17
N ALA A 430 -15.00 -7.04 -32.58
CA ALA A 430 -13.80 -6.25 -32.44
C ALA A 430 -13.58 -5.88 -30.97
N GLY A 431 -12.35 -6.02 -30.49
CA GLY A 431 -12.04 -5.84 -29.08
C GLY A 431 -10.72 -6.52 -28.68
N THR A 432 -10.33 -6.29 -27.43
CA THR A 432 -9.19 -6.98 -26.82
C THR A 432 -9.69 -8.24 -26.12
N TYR A 433 -8.96 -9.34 -26.27
CA TYR A 433 -9.30 -10.63 -25.68
C TYR A 433 -8.24 -11.04 -24.65
N THR A 434 -8.69 -11.68 -23.58
CA THR A 434 -7.81 -12.31 -22.59
C THR A 434 -7.08 -13.47 -23.24
N VAL A 435 -5.75 -13.43 -23.19
CA VAL A 435 -4.88 -14.44 -23.77
C VAL A 435 -3.76 -14.84 -22.82
N SER A 436 -3.25 -16.05 -22.99
CA SER A 436 -1.95 -16.45 -22.43
C SER A 436 -0.90 -16.56 -23.54
N GLY A 437 0.35 -16.25 -23.21
CA GLY A 437 1.49 -16.41 -24.09
C GLY A 437 2.02 -17.84 -24.15
N ALA A 438 2.97 -18.06 -25.07
CA ALA A 438 3.87 -19.19 -25.03
C ALA A 438 5.21 -18.82 -24.41
N ASP A 439 5.81 -19.72 -23.64
CA ASP A 439 7.15 -19.56 -23.06
C ASP A 439 8.24 -19.44 -24.13
N PHE A 440 7.95 -19.98 -25.32
CA PHE A 440 8.82 -19.97 -26.49
C PHE A 440 8.56 -18.80 -27.45
N ASN A 441 7.77 -17.81 -27.06
CA ASN A 441 7.54 -16.65 -27.91
C ASN A 441 8.83 -15.86 -28.19
N PRO A 442 8.89 -15.12 -29.32
CA PRO A 442 9.93 -14.13 -29.52
C PRO A 442 9.86 -13.05 -28.42
N MET A 443 11.01 -12.47 -28.06
CA MET A 443 11.09 -11.44 -27.01
C MET A 443 10.20 -10.22 -27.30
N ALA A 444 10.03 -9.87 -28.57
CA ALA A 444 9.13 -8.82 -29.02
C ALA A 444 8.56 -9.17 -30.40
N ALA A 445 7.27 -8.93 -30.60
CA ALA A 445 6.63 -9.07 -31.90
C ALA A 445 5.35 -8.23 -31.97
N THR A 446 5.02 -7.72 -33.15
CA THR A 446 3.69 -7.18 -33.44
C THR A 446 3.32 -7.61 -34.84
N VAL A 447 2.28 -8.44 -34.95
CA VAL A 447 1.82 -8.97 -36.23
C VAL A 447 0.33 -8.69 -36.37
N THR A 448 -0.07 -8.23 -37.55
CA THR A 448 -1.47 -7.99 -37.89
C THR A 448 -1.77 -8.74 -39.17
N GLY A 449 -2.87 -9.47 -39.20
CA GLY A 449 -3.24 -10.25 -40.37
C GLY A 449 -4.62 -10.88 -40.25
N ASP A 450 -5.11 -11.37 -41.38
CA ASP A 450 -6.31 -12.18 -41.40
C ASP A 450 -6.05 -13.51 -40.69
N VAL A 451 -7.07 -14.01 -40.01
CA VAL A 451 -7.01 -15.29 -39.30
C VAL A 451 -7.50 -16.40 -40.22
N VAL A 452 -6.78 -17.53 -40.25
CA VAL A 452 -7.15 -18.72 -41.02
C VAL A 452 -7.02 -19.96 -40.15
N LEU A 453 -8.05 -20.81 -40.14
CA LEU A 453 -7.99 -22.10 -39.43
C LEU A 453 -7.01 -23.04 -40.14
N SER A 454 -6.11 -23.70 -39.40
CA SER A 454 -5.23 -24.72 -39.98
C SER A 454 -6.03 -25.94 -40.44
N ASP A 455 -5.51 -26.67 -41.42
CA ASP A 455 -6.02 -27.99 -41.80
C ASP A 455 -4.85 -29.00 -41.83
N PRO A 456 -4.80 -30.01 -40.93
CA PRO A 456 -5.80 -30.33 -39.93
C PRO A 456 -5.93 -29.24 -38.86
N SER A 457 -7.11 -29.12 -38.25
CA SER A 457 -7.37 -28.06 -37.27
C SER A 457 -6.50 -28.18 -36.03
N ASN A 458 -6.08 -29.39 -35.64
CA ASN A 458 -5.16 -29.59 -34.53
C ASN A 458 -3.70 -29.26 -34.85
N GLY A 459 -3.35 -29.00 -36.12
CA GLY A 459 -2.00 -28.61 -36.53
C GLY A 459 -0.87 -29.60 -36.17
N CYS A 460 -1.20 -30.87 -35.91
CA CYS A 460 -0.23 -31.88 -35.49
C CYS A 460 0.58 -32.48 -36.66
N THR A 461 0.17 -32.20 -37.89
CA THR A 461 0.85 -32.58 -39.12
C THR A 461 0.99 -31.34 -40.01
N PRO A 462 1.84 -31.37 -41.06
CA PRO A 462 1.94 -30.26 -42.01
C PRO A 462 0.58 -29.84 -42.56
N PHE A 463 0.38 -28.54 -42.75
CA PHE A 463 -0.91 -27.99 -43.15
C PHE A 463 -1.21 -28.28 -44.62
N SER A 464 -2.32 -28.95 -44.91
CA SER A 464 -2.83 -29.16 -46.28
C SER A 464 -3.20 -27.83 -46.96
N ASN A 465 -3.60 -26.83 -46.16
CA ASN A 465 -4.00 -25.51 -46.60
C ASN A 465 -2.90 -24.45 -46.46
N ALA A 466 -1.61 -24.84 -46.52
CA ALA A 466 -0.47 -23.93 -46.34
C ALA A 466 -0.55 -22.65 -47.21
N ALA A 467 -0.99 -22.75 -48.46
CA ALA A 467 -1.15 -21.59 -49.34
C ALA A 467 -2.16 -20.54 -48.81
N ALA A 468 -3.18 -20.98 -48.07
CA ALA A 468 -4.17 -20.08 -47.45
C ALA A 468 -3.64 -19.44 -46.17
N VAL A 469 -2.72 -20.12 -45.47
CA VAL A 469 -2.12 -19.66 -44.21
C VAL A 469 -0.91 -18.74 -44.44
N ASN A 470 -0.23 -18.88 -45.58
CA ASN A 470 0.96 -18.10 -45.90
C ASN A 470 0.73 -16.58 -45.80
N GLY A 471 1.52 -15.90 -44.97
CA GLY A 471 1.42 -14.47 -44.67
C GLY A 471 0.32 -14.09 -43.66
N LYS A 472 -0.42 -15.05 -43.12
CA LYS A 472 -1.60 -14.84 -42.26
C LYS A 472 -1.39 -15.40 -40.85
N ILE A 473 -2.35 -15.14 -39.96
CA ILE A 473 -2.36 -15.68 -38.60
C ILE A 473 -3.07 -17.04 -38.60
N ALA A 474 -2.38 -18.10 -38.18
CA ALA A 474 -2.95 -19.43 -38.10
C ALA A 474 -3.73 -19.62 -36.80
N MET A 475 -5.02 -19.94 -36.88
CA MET A 475 -5.80 -20.43 -35.74
C MET A 475 -5.73 -21.95 -35.70
N ILE A 476 -5.38 -22.53 -34.56
CA ILE A 476 -5.12 -23.97 -34.39
C ILE A 476 -5.84 -24.47 -33.14
N ASP A 477 -6.50 -25.61 -33.25
CA ASP A 477 -7.07 -26.31 -32.10
C ASP A 477 -6.00 -26.96 -31.24
N ARG A 478 -6.10 -26.76 -29.93
CA ARG A 478 -5.37 -27.59 -28.97
C ARG A 478 -5.80 -29.05 -29.15
N GLY A 479 -4.83 -29.94 -29.15
CA GLY A 479 -5.02 -31.39 -29.36
C GLY A 479 -3.80 -32.15 -28.85
N ASP A 480 -3.56 -33.33 -29.38
CA ASP A 480 -2.68 -34.33 -28.74
C ASP A 480 -1.17 -34.09 -28.90
N CYS A 481 -0.76 -33.17 -29.79
CA CYS A 481 0.64 -32.83 -30.00
C CYS A 481 1.07 -31.58 -29.22
N ALA A 482 2.38 -31.46 -28.99
CA ALA A 482 2.98 -30.34 -28.29
C ALA A 482 2.73 -28.98 -28.98
N PHE A 483 2.60 -27.91 -28.19
CA PHE A 483 2.40 -26.54 -28.70
C PHE A 483 3.52 -26.09 -29.64
N VAL A 484 4.77 -26.40 -29.28
CA VAL A 484 5.97 -26.15 -30.09
C VAL A 484 5.81 -26.71 -31.51
N ALA A 485 5.33 -27.96 -31.63
CA ALA A 485 5.15 -28.62 -32.93
C ALA A 485 4.04 -27.98 -33.77
N LYS A 486 2.95 -27.51 -33.13
CA LYS A 486 1.87 -26.78 -33.82
C LYS A 486 2.40 -25.47 -34.41
N VAL A 487 3.20 -24.73 -33.64
CA VAL A 487 3.80 -23.47 -34.09
C VAL A 487 4.84 -23.71 -35.17
N ASP A 488 5.63 -24.78 -35.09
CA ASP A 488 6.57 -25.17 -36.15
C ASP A 488 5.85 -25.51 -37.47
N SER A 489 4.72 -26.24 -37.41
CA SER A 489 3.87 -26.49 -38.59
C SER A 489 3.34 -25.20 -39.20
N ALA A 490 2.94 -24.23 -38.37
CA ALA A 490 2.47 -22.92 -38.82
C ALA A 490 3.60 -22.10 -39.47
N ILE A 491 4.79 -22.08 -38.88
CA ILE A 491 5.99 -21.45 -39.46
C ILE A 491 6.30 -22.07 -40.83
N ALA A 492 6.29 -23.40 -40.93
CA ALA A 492 6.54 -24.10 -42.20
C ALA A 492 5.48 -23.79 -43.27
N ALA A 493 4.24 -23.51 -42.85
CA ALA A 493 3.15 -23.06 -43.74
C ALA A 493 3.22 -21.56 -44.09
N GLY A 494 4.19 -20.81 -43.55
CA GLY A 494 4.37 -19.38 -43.80
C GLY A 494 3.50 -18.46 -42.95
N ALA A 495 2.94 -18.95 -41.84
CA ALA A 495 2.17 -18.12 -40.92
C ALA A 495 3.05 -17.01 -40.30
N THR A 496 2.46 -15.85 -40.02
CA THR A 496 3.13 -14.72 -39.36
C THR A 496 2.81 -14.63 -37.88
N GLY A 497 1.80 -15.37 -37.40
CA GLY A 497 1.43 -15.49 -35.99
C GLY A 497 0.51 -16.68 -35.77
N VAL A 498 0.31 -17.08 -34.51
CA VAL A 498 -0.52 -18.24 -34.13
C VAL A 498 -1.50 -17.89 -33.02
N ILE A 499 -2.74 -18.32 -33.16
CA ILE A 499 -3.75 -18.34 -32.11
C ILE A 499 -4.09 -19.81 -31.83
N ILE A 500 -3.79 -20.30 -30.63
CA ILE A 500 -4.17 -21.65 -30.19
C ILE A 500 -5.49 -21.57 -29.43
N CYS A 501 -6.46 -22.34 -29.87
CA CYS A 501 -7.76 -22.45 -29.21
C CYS A 501 -7.73 -23.55 -28.16
N ASN A 502 -8.03 -23.19 -26.90
CA ASN A 502 -8.25 -24.20 -25.88
C ASN A 502 -9.49 -25.05 -26.23
N HIS A 503 -9.54 -26.30 -25.77
CA HIS A 503 -10.59 -27.26 -26.11
C HIS A 503 -11.50 -27.64 -24.93
N THR A 504 -11.21 -27.14 -23.73
CA THR A 504 -11.95 -27.46 -22.51
C THR A 504 -12.77 -26.25 -22.08
N ALA A 505 -14.10 -26.38 -22.09
CA ALA A 505 -15.00 -25.33 -21.61
C ALA A 505 -14.75 -25.02 -20.12
N GLY A 506 -14.76 -23.74 -19.76
CA GLY A 506 -14.52 -23.25 -18.40
C GLY A 506 -13.07 -23.35 -17.91
N ALA A 507 -12.15 -23.90 -18.71
CA ALA A 507 -10.74 -24.02 -18.31
C ALA A 507 -9.92 -22.74 -18.50
N GLY A 508 -10.52 -21.68 -19.07
CA GLY A 508 -9.84 -20.42 -19.36
C GLY A 508 -8.68 -20.58 -20.35
N VAL A 509 -7.68 -19.72 -20.21
CA VAL A 509 -6.41 -19.79 -20.94
C VAL A 509 -5.35 -20.51 -20.11
N ILE A 510 -4.44 -21.24 -20.76
CA ILE A 510 -3.30 -21.87 -20.10
C ILE A 510 -2.00 -21.42 -20.77
N THR A 511 -0.93 -21.35 -19.99
CA THR A 511 0.41 -21.04 -20.52
C THR A 511 0.90 -22.18 -21.42
N MET A 512 1.38 -21.84 -22.62
CA MET A 512 1.87 -22.82 -23.58
C MET A 512 3.36 -23.08 -23.34
N GLY A 513 3.64 -24.13 -22.56
CA GLY A 513 5.01 -24.55 -22.27
C GLY A 513 5.73 -25.22 -23.44
N GLY A 514 7.05 -25.03 -23.49
CA GLY A 514 7.93 -25.65 -24.49
C GLY A 514 9.33 -25.04 -24.52
N MET A 515 10.29 -25.76 -25.12
CA MET A 515 11.67 -25.29 -25.25
C MET A 515 11.94 -24.64 -26.62
N GLY A 516 12.85 -23.66 -26.61
CA GLY A 516 13.40 -23.02 -27.80
C GLY A 516 12.53 -21.88 -28.34
N THR A 517 13.13 -20.74 -28.66
CA THR A 517 12.41 -19.54 -29.13
C THR A 517 11.89 -19.70 -30.57
N LYS A 518 10.63 -19.31 -30.80
CA LYS A 518 9.98 -19.28 -32.12
C LYS A 518 10.08 -17.89 -32.75
N SER A 519 10.09 -17.86 -34.08
CA SER A 519 10.22 -16.63 -34.87
C SER A 519 8.92 -15.84 -35.03
N ILE A 520 7.78 -16.45 -34.68
CA ILE A 520 6.45 -15.82 -34.77
C ILE A 520 5.76 -15.87 -33.41
N PRO A 521 4.93 -14.86 -33.07
CA PRO A 521 4.19 -14.85 -31.81
C PRO A 521 3.05 -15.86 -31.81
N ALA A 522 2.84 -16.51 -30.66
CA ALA A 522 1.76 -17.44 -30.39
C ALA A 522 1.02 -17.04 -29.11
N VAL A 523 -0.31 -16.99 -29.18
CA VAL A 523 -1.20 -16.72 -28.04
C VAL A 523 -2.27 -17.80 -27.92
N MET A 524 -2.76 -18.05 -26.71
CA MET A 524 -3.88 -18.95 -26.45
C MET A 524 -5.14 -18.17 -26.12
N LEU A 525 -6.25 -18.57 -26.73
CA LEU A 525 -7.60 -18.15 -26.38
C LEU A 525 -8.35 -19.22 -25.58
N SER A 526 -9.33 -18.77 -24.79
CA SER A 526 -10.29 -19.64 -24.12
C SER A 526 -11.09 -20.48 -25.12
N TYR A 527 -11.72 -21.55 -24.65
CA TYR A 527 -12.62 -22.35 -25.49
C TYR A 527 -13.80 -21.50 -25.99
N GLU A 528 -14.38 -20.69 -25.09
CA GLU A 528 -15.55 -19.86 -25.32
C GLU A 528 -15.28 -18.80 -26.40
N ASP A 529 -14.17 -18.06 -26.30
CA ASP A 529 -13.77 -17.06 -27.29
C ASP A 529 -13.49 -17.70 -28.65
N CYS A 530 -12.91 -18.89 -28.66
CA CYS A 530 -12.70 -19.63 -29.90
C CYS A 530 -14.01 -20.08 -30.56
N GLN A 531 -15.03 -20.47 -29.79
CA GLN A 531 -16.35 -20.77 -30.36
C GLN A 531 -17.03 -19.51 -30.93
N LEU A 532 -16.77 -18.35 -30.35
CA LEU A 532 -17.25 -17.06 -30.86
C LEU A 532 -16.56 -16.67 -32.19
N LEU A 533 -15.24 -16.84 -32.28
CA LEU A 533 -14.44 -16.31 -33.39
C LEU A 533 -14.34 -17.24 -34.60
N LYS A 534 -14.25 -18.56 -34.40
CA LYS A 534 -14.07 -19.53 -35.51
C LYS A 534 -15.10 -19.40 -36.64
N PRO A 535 -16.42 -19.23 -36.38
CA PRO A 535 -17.40 -19.07 -37.45
C PRO A 535 -17.17 -17.85 -38.35
N LEU A 536 -16.40 -16.86 -37.88
CA LEU A 536 -16.17 -15.59 -38.56
C LEU A 536 -14.90 -15.58 -39.42
N ILE A 537 -14.07 -16.63 -39.38
CA ILE A 537 -12.82 -16.74 -40.15
C ILE A 537 -13.04 -16.48 -41.65
N GLY A 538 -14.07 -17.08 -42.24
CA GLY A 538 -14.43 -16.88 -43.66
C GLY A 538 -15.04 -15.52 -43.98
N SER A 539 -15.35 -14.71 -42.96
CA SER A 539 -15.99 -13.40 -43.08
C SER A 539 -15.01 -12.23 -42.87
N GLY A 540 -13.71 -12.47 -42.97
CA GLY A 540 -12.66 -11.45 -42.82
C GLY A 540 -12.25 -11.19 -41.38
N LEU A 541 -12.19 -12.24 -40.55
CA LEU A 541 -11.64 -12.13 -39.19
C LEU A 541 -10.19 -11.66 -39.28
N ASN A 542 -9.90 -10.49 -38.71
CA ASN A 542 -8.57 -9.89 -38.71
C ASN A 542 -8.12 -9.62 -37.27
N ALA A 543 -6.86 -9.90 -36.97
CA ALA A 543 -6.33 -9.80 -35.63
C ALA A 543 -4.95 -9.17 -35.59
N THR A 544 -4.61 -8.56 -34.45
CA THR A 544 -3.29 -8.08 -34.09
C THR A 544 -2.81 -8.81 -32.84
N ILE A 545 -1.66 -9.49 -32.93
CA ILE A 545 -0.96 -10.07 -31.79
C ILE A 545 0.23 -9.18 -31.45
N THR A 546 0.31 -8.72 -30.20
CA THR A 546 1.43 -7.93 -29.67
C THR A 546 2.09 -8.68 -28.52
N ILE A 547 3.39 -8.88 -28.62
CA ILE A 547 4.27 -9.34 -27.55
C ILE A 547 5.29 -8.24 -27.31
N LYS A 548 5.31 -7.70 -26.10
CA LYS A 548 6.38 -6.82 -25.62
C LYS A 548 7.12 -7.53 -24.50
N PRO A 549 8.46 -7.38 -24.45
CA PRO A 549 9.24 -7.96 -23.38
C PRO A 549 8.73 -7.41 -22.05
N LEU A 550 8.80 -8.23 -21.01
CA LEU A 550 8.69 -7.74 -19.65
C LEU A 550 9.86 -6.77 -19.45
N THR A 551 9.56 -5.48 -19.33
CA THR A 551 10.49 -4.54 -18.72
C THR A 551 9.95 -4.23 -17.34
N GLU A 552 10.82 -4.34 -16.37
CA GLU A 552 10.53 -3.97 -14.98
C GLU A 552 11.10 -2.58 -14.74
N ARG A 553 10.30 -1.73 -14.12
CA ARG A 553 10.74 -0.49 -13.52
C ARG A 553 10.61 -0.60 -12.02
N ASP A 554 11.46 0.14 -11.35
CA ASP A 554 11.56 0.13 -9.91
C ASP A 554 10.78 1.30 -9.32
N SER A 555 9.77 1.04 -8.47
CA SER A 555 9.04 2.11 -7.78
C SER A 555 9.79 2.65 -6.56
N ASP A 556 10.83 1.97 -6.05
CA ASP A 556 11.69 2.48 -4.98
C ASP A 556 12.46 3.75 -5.37
N LEU A 557 12.51 4.02 -6.67
CA LEU A 557 13.12 5.20 -7.28
C LEU A 557 12.10 6.31 -7.59
N ASP A 558 10.81 6.06 -7.32
CA ASP A 558 9.73 7.03 -7.52
C ASP A 558 9.56 7.88 -6.26
N ASN A 559 9.82 9.17 -6.40
CA ASN A 559 9.84 10.17 -5.34
C ASN A 559 8.59 11.09 -5.38
N GLY A 560 7.63 10.88 -6.29
CA GLY A 560 6.52 11.81 -6.57
C GLY A 560 5.18 11.18 -6.95
#